data_AF-A0AB73AR89-F1
#
_entry.id   AF-A0AB73AR89-F1
#
_cell.length_a   1.000
_cell.length_b   1.000
_cell.length_c   1.000
_cell.angle_alpha   90.00
_cell.angle_beta   90.00
_cell.angle_gamma   90.00
#
_symmetry.space_group_name_H-M   'P 1'
#
loop_
_entity.id
_entity.type
_entity.pdbx_description
1 polymer ?
#
loop_
_entity_poly.entity_id
_entity_poly.type
_entity_poly.pdbx_seq_one_letter_code
_entity_poly.pdbx_strand_id
1 'polypeptide(L)'
;MRATEKTPVNPKNVVHHVAVDAKNVCNSGQSKVKENKAEENKEFPPSAPPKGEGEERKGDSAYLPIPGYAFNTMTHNYSGLMDTLKRLSITDTGEVNSILRLSDYGRKGTTVWKLIANTCWSDIGAKGRYLIAALNKTKRR
;
A
#
# COMPACT_ATOMS: atom_id res chain seq x y z
N MET A 1 39.79 -62.77 -14.87
CA MET A 1 39.77 -62.48 -13.42
C MET A 1 39.05 -61.15 -13.21
N ARG A 2 38.15 -61.09 -12.23
CA ARG A 2 37.47 -59.88 -11.73
C ARG A 2 38.50 -58.93 -11.08
N ALA A 3 38.25 -57.62 -11.17
CA ALA A 3 37.99 -56.69 -10.04
C ALA A 3 38.38 -55.25 -10.44
N THR A 4 37.40 -54.38 -10.71
CA THR A 4 36.88 -53.30 -9.84
C THR A 4 37.74 -52.03 -9.78
N GLU A 5 37.26 -50.94 -10.38
CA GLU A 5 37.56 -49.57 -9.96
C GLU A 5 36.30 -48.73 -10.26
N LYS A 6 35.36 -48.62 -9.31
CA LYS A 6 35.21 -47.57 -8.29
C LYS A 6 34.93 -46.17 -8.86
N THR A 7 33.64 -45.83 -8.94
CA THR A 7 33.14 -44.46 -8.84
C THR A 7 33.57 -43.84 -7.52
N PRO A 8 33.90 -42.54 -7.49
CA PRO A 8 33.25 -41.72 -6.48
C PRO A 8 32.84 -40.31 -6.97
N VAL A 9 31.56 -40.01 -6.71
CA VAL A 9 31.00 -38.78 -6.14
C VAL A 9 31.33 -37.41 -6.74
N ASN A 10 30.26 -36.85 -7.32
CA ASN A 10 29.94 -35.45 -7.55
C ASN A 10 30.38 -34.50 -6.42
N PRO A 11 31.08 -33.39 -6.74
CA PRO A 11 31.07 -32.20 -5.90
C PRO A 11 30.16 -31.12 -6.52
N LYS A 12 29.00 -30.95 -5.89
CA LYS A 12 28.27 -29.68 -5.66
C LYS A 12 28.73 -28.50 -6.52
N ASN A 13 28.02 -28.25 -7.61
CA ASN A 13 28.04 -26.94 -8.25
C ASN A 13 27.35 -25.92 -7.33
N VAL A 14 28.21 -25.13 -6.70
CA VAL A 14 28.10 -23.76 -6.23
C VAL A 14 26.72 -23.10 -6.36
N VAL A 15 26.21 -22.73 -5.18
CA VAL A 15 25.11 -21.81 -4.92
C VAL A 15 25.31 -20.52 -5.74
N HIS A 16 24.44 -20.27 -6.72
CA HIS A 16 24.23 -18.92 -7.23
C HIS A 16 23.42 -18.16 -6.18
N HIS A 17 24.11 -17.55 -5.22
CA HIS A 17 23.52 -16.48 -4.43
C HIS A 17 23.43 -15.27 -5.37
N VAL A 18 22.37 -15.20 -6.16
CA VAL A 18 21.99 -13.95 -6.80
C VAL A 18 21.60 -13.02 -5.67
N ALA A 19 22.57 -12.25 -5.19
CA ALA A 19 22.32 -11.05 -4.43
C ALA A 19 21.57 -10.09 -5.37
N VAL A 20 20.24 -10.18 -5.37
CA VAL A 20 19.40 -9.13 -5.93
C VAL A 20 19.51 -7.98 -4.93
N ASP A 21 20.55 -7.16 -5.07
CA ASP A 21 20.64 -5.84 -4.44
C ASP A 21 19.55 -4.97 -5.06
N ALA A 22 18.31 -5.15 -4.59
CA ALA A 22 17.20 -4.30 -4.95
C ALA A 22 17.35 -2.96 -4.22
N LYS A 23 18.34 -2.16 -4.63
CA LYS A 23 18.37 -0.72 -4.38
C LYS A 23 17.21 -0.10 -5.16
N ASN A 24 16.04 -0.11 -4.54
CA ASN A 24 14.94 0.76 -4.89
C ASN A 24 15.42 2.21 -4.69
N VAL A 25 15.86 2.84 -5.76
CA VAL A 25 16.20 4.27 -5.80
C VAL A 25 14.91 5.06 -5.58
N CYS A 26 14.85 5.80 -4.47
CA CYS A 26 13.77 6.73 -4.19
C CYS A 26 13.83 7.86 -5.23
N ASN A 27 12.96 7.80 -6.24
CA ASN A 27 12.83 8.85 -7.23
C ASN A 27 12.07 10.05 -6.64
N SER A 28 12.72 10.78 -5.73
CA SER A 28 12.31 12.13 -5.35
C SER A 28 12.73 13.12 -6.45
N GLY A 29 12.19 12.90 -7.65
CA GLY A 29 12.35 13.77 -8.81
C GLY A 29 11.10 14.63 -8.96
N GLN A 30 11.19 15.85 -8.47
CA GLN A 30 10.20 16.92 -8.50
C GLN A 30 9.43 17.00 -9.84
N SER A 31 8.15 16.60 -9.87
CA SER A 31 7.24 16.97 -10.96
C SER A 31 6.25 18.02 -10.48
N LYS A 32 6.52 19.25 -10.93
CA LYS A 32 5.65 20.42 -10.77
C LYS A 32 4.49 20.25 -11.76
N VAL A 33 3.47 19.47 -11.38
CA VAL A 33 2.23 19.38 -12.18
C VAL A 33 1.43 20.66 -11.96
N LYS A 34 1.24 21.34 -13.09
CA LYS A 34 0.46 22.56 -13.29
C LYS A 34 -0.96 22.37 -12.75
N GLU A 35 -1.32 23.22 -11.80
CA GLU A 35 -2.68 23.39 -11.29
C GLU A 35 -3.56 23.93 -12.43
N ASN A 36 -4.59 23.17 -12.81
CA ASN A 36 -5.65 23.66 -13.68
C ASN A 36 -6.83 24.06 -12.80
N LYS A 37 -7.14 25.35 -12.82
CA LYS A 37 -8.24 25.99 -12.09
C LYS A 37 -9.48 26.12 -12.98
N ALA A 38 -10.63 26.01 -12.32
CA ALA A 38 -12.01 26.31 -12.75
C ALA A 38 -12.69 25.28 -13.66
N GLU A 39 -13.83 24.71 -13.23
CA GLU A 39 -15.14 25.36 -13.38
C GLU A 39 -16.17 24.78 -12.40
N GLU A 40 -17.13 25.62 -12.05
CA GLU A 40 -18.22 25.48 -11.10
C GLU A 40 -19.36 24.61 -11.66
N ASN A 41 -19.79 23.58 -10.93
CA ASN A 41 -21.10 22.98 -11.12
C ASN A 41 -21.83 22.98 -9.77
N LYS A 42 -22.93 23.75 -9.75
CA LYS A 42 -23.82 23.95 -8.62
C LYS A 42 -24.67 22.71 -8.32
N GLU A 43 -25.05 22.64 -7.04
CA GLU A 43 -26.14 21.87 -6.45
C GLU A 43 -26.03 20.36 -6.41
N PHE A 44 -25.50 19.84 -5.29
CA PHE A 44 -26.19 18.88 -4.41
C PHE A 44 -25.69 19.11 -2.97
N PRO A 45 -26.50 18.88 -1.91
CA PRO A 45 -26.20 19.37 -0.57
C PRO A 45 -24.89 18.79 -0.01
N PRO A 46 -24.16 19.50 0.86
CA PRO A 46 -23.01 18.91 1.53
C PRO A 46 -23.53 17.83 2.48
N SER A 47 -23.41 16.55 2.08
CA SER A 47 -23.58 15.46 3.02
C SER A 47 -22.50 15.62 4.07
N ALA A 48 -22.93 15.97 5.28
CA ALA A 48 -22.06 16.22 6.42
C ALA A 48 -20.97 15.14 6.53
N PRO A 49 -19.71 15.50 6.85
CA PRO A 49 -18.68 14.51 7.06
C PRO A 49 -19.16 13.54 8.15
N PRO A 50 -19.10 12.22 7.93
CA PRO A 50 -19.49 11.27 8.96
C PRO A 50 -18.62 11.55 10.19
N LYS A 51 -19.31 11.75 11.31
CA LYS A 51 -18.76 12.06 12.62
C LYS A 51 -17.61 11.09 12.90
N GLY A 52 -16.43 11.64 13.17
CA GLY A 52 -15.25 10.85 13.51
C GLY A 52 -15.43 10.14 14.84
N GLU A 53 -16.06 8.98 14.83
CA GLU A 53 -16.00 8.02 15.91
C GLU A 53 -14.78 7.13 15.68
N GLY A 54 -13.71 7.48 16.39
CA GLY A 54 -12.56 6.62 16.59
C GLY A 54 -12.97 5.43 17.43
N GLU A 55 -13.60 4.44 16.80
CA GLU A 55 -13.82 3.14 17.40
C GLU A 55 -12.68 2.20 16.99
N GLU A 56 -11.59 2.35 17.72
CA GLU A 56 -10.64 1.28 17.96
C GLU A 56 -11.35 0.27 18.85
N ARG A 57 -11.84 -0.85 18.28
CA ARG A 57 -12.11 -2.12 18.98
C ARG A 57 -12.54 -3.24 18.02
N LYS A 58 -12.00 -4.43 18.32
CA LYS A 58 -12.17 -5.75 17.71
C LYS A 58 -11.72 -5.90 16.26
N GLY A 59 -10.56 -6.53 16.12
CA GLY A 59 -10.17 -7.23 14.90
C GLY A 59 -11.16 -8.35 14.63
N ASP A 60 -12.25 -8.02 13.95
CA ASP A 60 -12.89 -9.01 13.10
C ASP A 60 -11.93 -9.27 11.95
N SER A 61 -11.45 -10.51 11.88
CA SER A 61 -10.48 -10.98 10.87
C SER A 61 -11.06 -10.97 9.45
N ALA A 62 -12.28 -10.46 9.29
CA ALA A 62 -12.99 -10.33 8.02
C ALA A 62 -12.71 -8.96 7.37
N TYR A 63 -12.64 -8.96 6.04
CA TYR A 63 -12.67 -7.72 5.29
C TYR A 63 -13.99 -7.00 5.51
N LEU A 64 -13.92 -5.68 5.71
CA LEU A 64 -15.13 -4.86 5.79
C LEU A 64 -15.85 -4.85 4.44
N PRO A 65 -17.19 -4.72 4.43
CA PRO A 65 -17.94 -4.53 3.19
C PRO A 65 -17.39 -3.34 2.41
N ILE A 66 -17.00 -3.58 1.16
CA ILE A 66 -16.44 -2.53 0.30
C ILE A 66 -17.61 -1.67 -0.23
N PRO A 67 -17.60 -0.35 -0.01
CA PRO A 67 -18.65 0.51 -0.54
C PRO A 67 -18.65 0.53 -2.07
N GLY A 68 -19.83 0.51 -2.69
CA GLY A 68 -19.97 0.48 -4.15
C GLY A 68 -19.25 1.64 -4.87
N TYR A 69 -19.17 2.81 -4.25
CA TYR A 69 -18.48 3.97 -4.82
C TYR A 69 -16.96 3.78 -4.96
N ALA A 70 -16.34 2.89 -4.18
CA ALA A 70 -14.90 2.64 -4.23
C ALA A 70 -14.47 2.01 -5.57
N PHE A 71 -15.41 1.37 -6.28
CA PHE A 71 -15.19 0.80 -7.60
C PHE A 71 -15.32 1.82 -8.75
N ASN A 72 -15.72 3.07 -8.46
CA ASN A 72 -15.75 4.12 -9.48
C ASN A 72 -14.32 4.55 -9.85
N THR A 73 -13.83 4.09 -11.00
CA THR A 73 -12.47 4.36 -11.48
C THR A 73 -12.22 5.82 -11.88
N MET A 74 -13.27 6.64 -12.05
CA MET A 74 -13.09 8.08 -12.30
C MET A 74 -12.54 8.79 -11.06
N THR A 75 -13.05 8.45 -9.88
CA THR A 75 -12.77 9.16 -8.62
C THR A 75 -11.92 8.36 -7.63
N HIS A 76 -11.87 7.04 -7.78
CA HIS A 76 -11.16 6.12 -6.89
C HIS A 76 -10.19 5.23 -7.66
N ASN A 77 -9.22 4.68 -6.94
CA ASN A 77 -8.32 3.64 -7.40
C ASN A 77 -8.15 2.58 -6.31
N TYR A 78 -9.22 1.85 -6.03
CA TYR A 78 -9.23 0.80 -5.02
C TYR A 78 -8.25 -0.33 -5.35
N SER A 79 -8.24 -0.81 -6.60
CA SER A 79 -7.34 -1.89 -7.03
C SER A 79 -5.87 -1.51 -6.86
N GLY A 80 -5.47 -0.32 -7.33
CA GLY A 80 -4.09 0.15 -7.18
C GLY A 80 -3.66 0.36 -5.73
N LEU A 81 -4.61 0.68 -4.85
CA LEU A 81 -4.36 0.76 -3.41
C LEU A 81 -4.10 -0.64 -2.86
N MET A 82 -4.99 -1.60 -3.12
CA MET A 82 -4.84 -2.99 -2.69
C MET A 82 -3.55 -3.65 -3.21
N ASP A 83 -3.21 -3.42 -4.48
CA ASP A 83 -1.96 -3.92 -5.07
C ASP A 83 -0.73 -3.32 -4.38
N THR A 84 -0.82 -2.05 -3.98
CA THR A 84 0.26 -1.40 -3.23
C THR A 84 0.39 -1.97 -1.82
N LEU A 85 -0.72 -2.20 -1.10
CA LEU A 85 -0.67 -2.83 0.21
C LEU A 85 -0.04 -4.22 0.15
N LYS A 86 -0.42 -5.02 -0.86
CA LYS A 86 0.18 -6.33 -1.11
C LYS A 86 1.68 -6.25 -1.42
N ARG A 87 2.11 -5.31 -2.26
CA ARG A 87 3.54 -5.09 -2.58
C ARG A 87 4.36 -4.64 -1.37
N LEU A 88 3.72 -3.92 -0.45
CA LEU A 88 4.33 -3.52 0.82
C LEU A 88 4.29 -4.62 1.89
N SER A 89 3.75 -5.81 1.57
CA SER A 89 3.54 -6.91 2.51
C SER A 89 2.65 -6.52 3.70
N ILE A 90 1.70 -5.62 3.48
CA ILE A 90 0.67 -5.28 4.48
C ILE A 90 -0.49 -6.25 4.27
N THR A 91 -0.46 -7.35 5.00
CA THR A 91 -1.42 -8.46 4.86
C THR A 91 -2.32 -8.64 6.08
N ASP A 92 -2.05 -7.95 7.19
CA ASP A 92 -2.91 -7.97 8.36
C ASP A 92 -4.27 -7.33 8.01
N THR A 93 -5.36 -8.09 8.16
CA THR A 93 -6.70 -7.63 7.78
C THR A 93 -7.09 -6.36 8.54
N GLY A 94 -6.70 -6.24 9.82
CA GLY A 94 -6.95 -5.05 10.63
C GLY A 94 -6.23 -3.82 10.09
N GLU A 95 -4.96 -3.97 9.70
CA GLU A 95 -4.18 -2.91 9.08
C GLU A 95 -4.76 -2.51 7.72
N VAL A 96 -5.07 -3.48 6.86
CA VAL A 96 -5.66 -3.24 5.53
C VAL A 96 -7.00 -2.52 5.66
N ASN A 97 -7.91 -3.01 6.49
CA ASN A 97 -9.22 -2.38 6.72
C ASN A 97 -9.05 -0.95 7.25
N SER A 98 -8.12 -0.72 8.17
CA SER A 98 -7.83 0.61 8.70
C SER A 98 -7.34 1.55 7.62
N ILE A 99 -6.39 1.12 6.78
CA ILE A 99 -5.87 1.92 5.67
C ILE A 99 -6.96 2.20 4.64
N LEU A 100 -7.79 1.22 4.29
CA LEU A 100 -8.93 1.40 3.38
C LEU A 100 -9.87 2.49 3.88
N ARG A 101 -10.30 2.44 5.15
CA ARG A 101 -11.15 3.48 5.73
C ARG A 101 -10.47 4.85 5.78
N LEU A 102 -9.20 4.88 6.18
CA LEU A 102 -8.47 6.13 6.33
C LEU A 102 -8.23 6.84 5.00
N SER A 103 -8.01 6.07 3.94
CA SER A 103 -7.76 6.52 2.57
C SER A 103 -9.02 6.79 1.74
N ASP A 104 -10.22 6.64 2.33
CA ASP A 104 -11.49 6.67 1.60
C ASP A 104 -11.49 5.67 0.43
N TYR A 105 -11.10 4.42 0.72
CA TYR A 105 -11.01 3.31 -0.21
C TYR A 105 -10.22 3.61 -1.51
N GLY A 106 -9.20 4.45 -1.41
CA GLY A 106 -8.35 4.81 -2.54
C GLY A 106 -8.87 5.99 -3.37
N ARG A 107 -9.63 6.91 -2.77
CA ARG A 107 -10.02 8.17 -3.44
C ARG A 107 -8.78 8.88 -4.01
N LYS A 108 -8.85 9.25 -5.28
CA LYS A 108 -7.78 9.98 -5.98
C LYS A 108 -7.64 11.40 -5.43
N GLY A 109 -6.44 11.96 -5.51
CA GLY A 109 -6.15 13.32 -5.01
C GLY A 109 -6.02 13.45 -3.49
N THR A 110 -6.21 12.36 -2.73
CA THR A 110 -5.98 12.34 -1.28
C THR A 110 -4.49 12.22 -0.92
N THR A 111 -4.16 12.49 0.35
CA THR A 111 -2.78 12.44 0.88
C THR A 111 -2.21 11.03 0.91
N VAL A 112 -3.03 9.97 0.84
CA VAL A 112 -2.56 8.58 0.88
C VAL A 112 -1.58 8.26 -0.26
N TRP A 113 -1.87 8.71 -1.47
CA TRP A 113 -1.04 8.44 -2.64
C TRP A 113 0.31 9.18 -2.55
N LYS A 114 0.26 10.42 -2.06
CA LYS A 114 1.48 11.21 -1.81
C LYS A 114 2.34 10.55 -0.73
N LEU A 115 1.73 10.08 0.36
CA LEU A 115 2.44 9.41 1.43
C LEU A 115 3.08 8.12 0.91
N ILE A 116 2.30 7.30 0.19
CA ILE A 116 2.80 6.03 -0.35
C ILE A 116 3.98 6.21 -1.31
N ALA A 117 3.91 7.22 -2.17
CA ALA A 117 4.95 7.48 -3.15
C ALA A 117 6.22 8.08 -2.53
N ASN A 118 6.09 8.90 -1.49
CA ASN A 118 7.22 9.63 -0.89
C ASN A 118 7.87 8.91 0.29
N THR A 119 7.33 7.78 0.73
CA THR A 119 7.89 6.99 1.83
C THR A 119 8.96 6.03 1.32
N CYS A 120 10.15 6.04 1.94
CA CYS A 120 11.15 4.98 1.76
C CYS A 120 10.70 3.75 2.54
N TRP A 121 10.26 2.71 1.82
CA TRP A 121 9.67 1.53 2.44
C TRP A 121 10.70 0.50 2.92
N SER A 122 11.92 0.54 2.41
CA SER A 122 12.96 -0.45 2.73
C SER A 122 13.38 -0.39 4.21
N ASP A 123 13.38 0.80 4.80
CA ASP A 123 13.83 1.04 6.18
C ASP A 123 12.70 0.89 7.21
N ILE A 124 11.46 0.63 6.77
CA ILE A 124 10.29 0.56 7.64
C ILE A 124 9.93 -0.90 7.88
N GLY A 125 10.10 -1.35 9.14
CA GLY A 125 9.68 -2.69 9.56
C GLY A 125 8.15 -2.85 9.60
N ALA A 126 7.44 -1.98 10.32
CA ALA A 126 5.99 -2.05 10.50
C ALA A 126 5.25 -1.10 9.55
N LYS A 127 5.19 -1.47 8.26
CA LYS A 127 4.66 -0.61 7.18
C LYS A 127 3.17 -0.27 7.35
N GLY A 128 2.35 -1.22 7.77
CA GLY A 128 0.91 -1.00 8.01
C GLY A 128 0.67 0.02 9.12
N ARG A 129 1.20 -0.24 10.32
CA ARG A 129 1.16 0.71 11.46
C ARG A 129 1.68 2.10 11.10
N TYR A 130 2.80 2.18 10.36
CA TYR A 130 3.35 3.46 9.92
C TYR A 130 2.34 4.24 9.07
N LEU A 131 1.74 3.58 8.06
CA LEU A 131 0.80 4.22 7.14
C LEU A 131 -0.47 4.67 7.87
N ILE A 132 -1.00 3.86 8.78
CA ILE A 132 -2.15 4.20 9.64
C ILE A 132 -1.85 5.45 10.48
N ALA A 133 -0.70 5.48 11.15
CA ALA A 133 -0.31 6.61 11.99
C ALA A 133 -0.14 7.89 11.17
N ALA A 134 0.51 7.81 10.01
CA ALA A 134 0.74 8.95 9.14
C ALA A 134 -0.57 9.48 8.52
N LEU A 135 -1.49 8.61 8.10
CA LEU A 135 -2.82 9.02 7.63
C LEU A 135 -3.64 9.70 8.73
N ASN A 136 -3.63 9.16 9.94
CA ASN A 136 -4.32 9.78 11.08
C ASN A 136 -3.79 11.17 11.43
N LYS A 137 -2.48 11.42 11.27
CA LYS A 137 -1.91 12.76 11.44
C LYS A 137 -2.45 13.76 10.42
N THR A 138 -2.73 13.34 9.19
CA THR A 138 -3.25 14.23 8.15
C THR A 138 -4.73 14.62 8.35
N LYS A 139 -5.51 13.81 9.06
CA LYS A 139 -6.94 14.07 9.35
C LYS A 139 -7.19 14.99 10.54
N ARG A 140 -6.20 15.21 11.41
CA ARG A 140 -6.32 16.06 12.61
C ARG A 140 -5.94 17.53 12.37
N ARG A 141 -5.65 17.92 11.14
CA ARG A 141 -5.42 19.32 10.73
C ARG A 141 -6.67 19.84 10.04
#